data_AF-A0A8H7BN86-F1
#
_entry.id   AF-A0A8H7BN86-F1
#
_cell.length_a   1.000
_cell.length_b   1.000
_cell.length_c   1.000
_cell.angle_alpha   90.00
_cell.angle_beta   90.00
_cell.angle_gamma   90.00
#
_symmetry.space_group_name_H-M   'P 1'
#
loop_
_entity.id
_entity.type
_entity.pdbx_description
1 polymer ?
#
loop_
_entity_poly.entity_id
_entity_poly.type
_entity_poly.pdbx_seq_one_letter_code
_entity_poly.pdbx_strand_id
1 'polypeptide(L)'
;MSFQAKAFAYLFPGDAMVNSLLATAYISIFPNLLLYFVPPNINTGALNILVSFAVGGLLGDVFLHLLPHAFLGEHTEEHVKVEVDNHKNVLIGLGIFGGLFFFFVMDKLMRVFNGGSGGHSHGHSHGHEHKHEHVHESAVVEESKPRLTEDEDIAKEGLRQRHVTKEEKEDKEVDQKEDEEKKKESQGIKLSAYLNLFADFTHNMTDGLAMAASFYASPAVGATTAVAVFFHEIPHEVGDYAILVQSGFSKQKAMLAQFTTAVGAFLGTLMGIFIEEASRSGHGSVHSHHEEGAGLLGTDVRWGDLVIPFTAGGFMYIATVGVIPELLEVTGKIHKDKRQAWSEFAAMLVGLGLMTVIAWNDAA
;
A
#
# COMPACT_ATOMS: atom_id res chain seq x y z
N MET A 1 35.34 -18.70 -2.36
CA MET A 1 34.40 -17.57 -2.54
C MET A 1 33.64 -17.78 -3.84
N SER A 2 32.34 -18.07 -3.74
CA SER A 2 31.43 -18.19 -4.89
C SER A 2 31.36 -16.88 -5.69
N PHE A 3 30.82 -16.91 -6.91
CA PHE A 3 30.58 -15.70 -7.69
C PHE A 3 29.67 -14.72 -6.94
N GLN A 4 28.61 -15.24 -6.30
CA GLN A 4 27.68 -14.47 -5.46
C GLN A 4 28.39 -13.75 -4.31
N ALA A 5 29.22 -14.45 -3.54
CA ALA A 5 29.95 -13.83 -2.43
C ALA A 5 30.90 -12.71 -2.89
N LYS A 6 31.54 -12.86 -4.06
CA LYS A 6 32.37 -11.78 -4.65
C LYS A 6 31.52 -10.59 -5.09
N ALA A 7 30.35 -10.84 -5.69
CA ALA A 7 29.42 -9.80 -6.10
C ALA A 7 28.89 -9.02 -4.89
N PHE A 8 28.49 -9.72 -3.82
CA PHE A 8 28.02 -9.09 -2.59
C PHE A 8 29.10 -8.27 -1.90
N ALA A 9 30.33 -8.79 -1.80
CA ALA A 9 31.45 -8.02 -1.24
C ALA A 9 31.79 -6.77 -2.07
N TYR A 10 31.55 -6.80 -3.39
CA TYR A 10 31.73 -5.64 -4.25
C TYR A 10 30.61 -4.60 -4.10
N LEU A 11 29.36 -5.05 -4.01
CA LEU A 11 28.18 -4.19 -3.87
C LEU A 11 28.07 -3.59 -2.47
N PHE A 12 28.50 -4.32 -1.44
CA PHE A 12 28.37 -3.98 -0.03
C PHE A 12 29.73 -4.06 0.69
N PRO A 13 30.67 -3.14 0.40
CA PRO A 13 32.04 -3.21 0.91
C PRO A 13 32.23 -2.62 2.32
N GLY A 14 31.21 -1.98 2.87
CA GLY A 14 31.26 -1.28 4.15
C GLY A 14 30.97 -2.16 5.36
N ASP A 15 30.77 -1.50 6.50
CA ASP A 15 30.20 -2.13 7.70
C ASP A 15 28.67 -2.23 7.59
N ALA A 16 28.01 -2.80 8.60
CA ALA A 16 26.56 -2.99 8.61
C ALA A 16 25.80 -1.68 8.36
N MET A 17 26.21 -0.58 9.00
CA MET A 17 25.59 0.74 8.84
C MET A 17 25.73 1.26 7.39
N VAL A 18 26.95 1.27 6.86
CA VAL A 18 27.23 1.76 5.51
C VAL A 18 26.52 0.90 4.47
N ASN A 19 26.56 -0.43 4.62
CA ASN A 19 25.90 -1.33 3.69
C ASN A 19 24.38 -1.22 3.73
N SER A 20 23.78 -0.98 4.91
CA SER A 20 22.35 -0.69 5.03
C SER A 20 21.97 0.55 4.23
N LEU A 21 22.71 1.64 4.37
CA LEU A 21 22.45 2.89 3.64
C LEU A 21 22.68 2.74 2.13
N LEU A 22 23.72 1.99 1.72
CA LEU A 22 23.99 1.70 0.31
C LEU A 22 22.88 0.85 -0.31
N ALA A 23 22.43 -0.20 0.40
CA ALA A 23 21.34 -1.05 -0.05
C ALA A 23 20.05 -0.25 -0.19
N THR A 24 19.70 0.58 0.79
CA THR A 24 18.56 1.50 0.73
C THR A 24 18.66 2.43 -0.48
N ALA A 25 19.83 3.00 -0.74
CA ALA A 25 20.05 3.81 -1.93
C ALA A 25 19.82 3.01 -3.23
N TYR A 26 20.24 1.73 -3.28
CA TYR A 26 20.04 0.89 -4.46
C TYR A 26 18.57 0.56 -4.70
N ILE A 27 17.85 0.12 -3.67
CA ILE A 27 16.43 -0.26 -3.79
C ILE A 27 15.54 0.96 -4.04
N SER A 28 15.92 2.17 -3.61
CA SER A 28 15.12 3.36 -3.89
C SER A 28 15.48 4.04 -5.20
N ILE A 29 16.77 4.19 -5.55
CA ILE A 29 17.19 4.98 -6.71
C ILE A 29 16.96 4.22 -8.01
N PHE A 30 17.40 2.96 -8.10
CA PHE A 30 17.42 2.25 -9.37
C PHE A 30 16.01 1.91 -9.89
N PRO A 31 15.07 1.37 -9.08
CA PRO A 31 13.68 1.17 -9.52
C PRO A 31 13.03 2.47 -10.02
N ASN A 32 13.19 3.56 -9.27
CA ASN A 32 12.72 4.89 -9.68
C ASN A 32 13.31 5.38 -11.01
N LEU A 33 14.60 5.15 -11.24
CA LEU A 33 15.24 5.48 -12.53
C LEU A 33 14.70 4.61 -13.68
N LEU A 34 14.35 3.35 -13.41
CA LEU A 34 13.76 2.47 -14.42
C LEU A 34 12.39 2.98 -14.89
N LEU A 35 11.63 3.69 -14.05
CA LEU A 35 10.37 4.34 -14.44
C LEU A 35 10.53 5.34 -15.59
N TYR A 36 11.74 5.90 -15.79
CA TYR A 36 12.02 6.76 -16.93
C TYR A 36 11.80 6.03 -18.27
N PHE A 37 12.05 4.73 -18.33
CA PHE A 37 11.87 3.92 -19.53
C PHE A 37 10.46 3.36 -19.67
N VAL A 38 9.65 3.44 -18.61
CA VAL A 38 8.28 2.93 -18.59
C VAL A 38 7.34 3.94 -19.26
N PRO A 39 6.54 3.52 -20.25
CA PRO A 39 5.59 4.41 -20.90
C PRO A 39 4.39 4.73 -19.98
N PRO A 40 3.75 5.92 -20.10
CA PRO A 40 2.61 6.29 -19.24
C PRO A 40 1.36 5.42 -19.43
N ASN A 41 1.23 4.75 -20.58
CA ASN A 41 0.05 3.97 -20.97
C ASN A 41 0.28 2.46 -20.82
N ILE A 42 0.59 2.03 -19.60
CA ILE A 42 0.81 0.61 -19.29
C ILE A 42 -0.51 -0.16 -19.43
N ASN A 43 -0.45 -1.33 -20.07
CA ASN A 43 -1.59 -2.24 -20.12
C ASN A 43 -1.82 -2.86 -18.73
N THR A 44 -3.04 -2.78 -18.21
CA THR A 44 -3.42 -3.33 -16.89
C THR A 44 -3.08 -4.81 -16.74
N GLY A 45 -3.21 -5.63 -17.80
CA GLY A 45 -2.80 -7.04 -17.74
C GLY A 45 -1.29 -7.23 -17.63
N ALA A 46 -0.49 -6.39 -18.27
CA ALA A 46 0.98 -6.44 -18.10
C ALA A 46 1.37 -5.98 -16.68
N LEU A 47 0.65 -4.98 -16.15
CA LEU A 47 0.81 -4.51 -14.78
C LEU A 47 0.51 -5.63 -13.77
N ASN A 48 -0.63 -6.30 -13.89
CA ASN A 48 -1.00 -7.38 -12.98
C ASN A 48 -0.01 -8.55 -13.01
N ILE A 49 0.54 -8.90 -14.19
CA ILE A 49 1.59 -9.94 -14.31
C ILE A 49 2.84 -9.51 -13.54
N LEU A 50 3.26 -8.25 -13.69
CA LEU A 50 4.42 -7.70 -13.00
C LEU A 50 4.20 -7.66 -11.48
N VAL A 51 3.05 -7.17 -11.03
CA VAL A 51 2.65 -7.14 -9.61
C VAL A 51 2.53 -8.56 -9.04
N SER A 52 2.03 -9.53 -9.81
CA SER A 52 1.99 -10.95 -9.38
C SER A 52 3.38 -11.53 -9.17
N PHE A 53 4.34 -11.18 -10.03
CA PHE A 53 5.75 -11.53 -9.82
C PHE A 53 6.29 -10.91 -8.52
N ALA A 54 5.96 -9.64 -8.24
CA ALA A 54 6.31 -8.96 -6.99
C ALA A 54 5.77 -9.70 -5.76
N VAL A 55 4.48 -10.06 -5.76
CA VAL A 55 3.84 -10.81 -4.67
C VAL A 55 4.55 -12.15 -4.44
N GLY A 56 4.89 -12.86 -5.52
CA GLY A 56 5.65 -14.11 -5.43
C GLY A 56 7.04 -13.92 -4.83
N GLY A 57 7.74 -12.84 -5.21
CA GLY A 57 9.04 -12.47 -4.64
C GLY A 57 8.93 -12.05 -3.17
N LEU A 58 8.01 -11.16 -2.82
CA LEU A 58 7.78 -10.66 -1.46
C LEU A 58 7.39 -11.79 -0.50
N LEU A 59 6.43 -12.65 -0.86
CA LEU A 59 6.07 -13.82 -0.05
C LEU A 59 7.19 -14.86 -0.02
N GLY A 60 7.95 -15.01 -1.11
CA GLY A 60 9.13 -15.86 -1.15
C GLY A 60 10.20 -15.42 -0.15
N ASP A 61 10.50 -14.12 -0.07
CA ASP A 61 11.43 -13.54 0.90
C ASP A 61 10.95 -13.78 2.34
N VAL A 62 9.68 -13.51 2.63
CA VAL A 62 9.10 -13.78 3.95
C VAL A 62 9.26 -15.25 4.35
N PHE A 63 8.75 -16.18 3.53
CA PHE A 63 8.62 -17.58 3.95
C PHE A 63 9.90 -18.39 3.82
N LEU A 64 10.76 -18.06 2.86
CA LEU A 64 11.97 -18.84 2.56
C LEU A 64 13.24 -18.21 3.13
N HIS A 65 13.19 -16.96 3.58
CA HIS A 65 14.37 -16.24 4.04
C HIS A 65 14.16 -15.57 5.40
N LEU A 66 13.25 -14.60 5.54
CA LEU A 66 13.10 -13.82 6.78
C LEU A 66 12.57 -14.65 7.96
N LEU A 67 11.54 -15.48 7.76
CA LEU A 67 10.97 -16.31 8.82
C LEU A 67 11.93 -17.42 9.30
N PRO A 68 12.55 -18.21 8.40
CA PRO A 68 13.58 -19.16 8.82
C PRO A 68 14.69 -18.49 9.63
N HIS A 69 15.19 -17.34 9.17
CA HIS A 69 16.23 -16.59 9.88
C HIS A 69 15.76 -16.11 11.26
N ALA A 70 14.54 -15.57 11.36
CA ALA A 70 13.97 -15.11 12.63
C ALA A 70 13.89 -16.23 13.69
N PHE A 71 13.52 -17.45 13.30
CA PHE A 71 13.37 -18.57 14.23
C PHE A 71 14.65 -19.38 14.48
N LEU A 72 15.56 -19.45 13.50
CA LEU A 72 16.73 -20.32 13.56
C LEU A 72 18.05 -19.57 13.82
N GLY A 73 18.10 -18.26 13.57
CA GLY A 73 19.34 -17.47 13.60
C GLY A 73 20.33 -17.88 12.50
N GLU A 74 21.60 -17.45 12.62
CA GLU A 74 22.66 -17.96 11.74
C GLU A 74 23.13 -19.36 12.18
N HIS A 75 23.17 -20.29 11.23
CA HIS A 75 23.83 -21.58 11.40
C HIS A 75 25.34 -21.38 11.44
N THR A 76 25.89 -21.16 12.63
CA THR A 76 27.34 -21.30 12.83
C THR A 76 27.71 -22.78 12.77
N GLU A 77 28.67 -23.12 11.91
CA GLU A 77 29.16 -24.46 11.51
C GLU A 77 29.66 -25.39 12.64
N GLU A 78 29.29 -25.18 13.90
CA GLU A 78 29.54 -26.15 14.97
C GLU A 78 28.22 -26.78 15.39
N HIS A 79 28.27 -28.06 15.80
CA HIS A 79 27.14 -28.87 16.27
C HIS A 79 26.41 -28.26 17.48
N VAL A 80 25.75 -27.12 17.31
CA VAL A 80 24.92 -26.47 18.31
C VAL A 80 23.54 -27.09 18.19
N LYS A 81 23.16 -27.85 19.23
CA LYS A 81 21.77 -28.24 19.42
C LYS A 81 20.95 -26.96 19.39
N VAL A 82 20.03 -26.83 18.43
CA VAL A 82 18.98 -25.82 18.47
C VAL A 82 18.13 -26.14 19.70
N GLU A 83 18.43 -25.51 20.83
CA GLU A 83 17.56 -25.57 21.99
C GLU A 83 16.31 -24.75 21.64
N VAL A 84 15.19 -25.45 21.49
CA VAL A 84 13.90 -24.82 21.19
C VAL A 84 13.46 -24.07 22.44
N ASP A 85 13.82 -22.78 22.53
CA ASP A 85 13.28 -21.89 23.54
C ASP A 85 11.87 -21.44 23.12
N ASN A 86 10.87 -22.02 23.81
CA ASN A 86 9.47 -21.69 23.57
C ASN A 86 9.16 -20.22 23.85
N HIS A 87 9.79 -19.59 24.85
CA HIS A 87 9.54 -18.19 25.19
C HIS A 87 10.10 -17.27 24.10
N LYS A 88 11.33 -17.55 23.61
CA LYS A 88 11.91 -16.86 22.45
C LYS A 88 11.01 -16.93 21.21
N ASN A 89 10.52 -18.12 20.88
CA ASN A 89 9.63 -18.32 19.73
C ASN A 89 8.31 -17.56 19.88
N VAL A 90 7.78 -17.44 21.11
CA VAL A 90 6.60 -16.60 21.37
C VAL A 90 6.91 -15.12 21.11
N LEU A 91 8.08 -14.61 21.51
CA LEU A 91 8.46 -13.22 21.25
C LEU A 91 8.66 -12.92 19.75
N ILE A 92 9.30 -13.84 19.02
CA ILE A 92 9.41 -13.75 17.56
C ILE A 92 8.01 -13.73 16.92
N GLY A 93 7.12 -14.62 17.34
CA GLY A 93 5.73 -14.65 16.89
C GLY A 93 4.97 -13.35 17.18
N LEU A 94 5.20 -12.74 18.35
CA LEU A 94 4.66 -11.42 18.69
C LEU A 94 5.25 -10.30 17.82
N GLY A 95 6.52 -10.39 17.42
CA GLY A 95 7.13 -9.49 16.46
C GLY A 95 6.44 -9.54 15.10
N ILE A 96 6.26 -10.75 14.55
CA ILE A 96 5.51 -10.98 13.30
C ILE A 96 4.09 -10.41 13.39
N PHE A 97 3.37 -10.74 14.46
CA PHE A 97 2.04 -10.18 14.67
C PHE A 97 2.06 -8.65 14.79
N GLY A 98 3.06 -8.09 15.48
CA GLY A 98 3.24 -6.65 15.62
C GLY A 98 3.39 -5.94 14.28
N GLY A 99 4.18 -6.51 13.36
CA GLY A 99 4.32 -6.02 11.99
C GLY A 99 3.02 -6.04 11.21
N LEU A 100 2.34 -7.19 11.20
CA LEU A 100 1.05 -7.36 10.53
C LEU A 100 0.01 -6.38 11.10
N PHE A 101 -0.05 -6.26 12.42
CA PHE A 101 -0.98 -5.38 13.11
C PHE A 101 -0.67 -3.90 12.87
N PHE A 102 0.61 -3.51 12.81
CA PHE A 102 1.02 -2.15 12.48
C PHE A 102 0.48 -1.74 11.10
N PHE A 103 0.67 -2.57 10.08
CA PHE A 103 0.16 -2.29 8.74
C PHE A 103 -1.37 -2.32 8.67
N PHE A 104 -2.02 -3.23 9.39
CA PHE A 104 -3.48 -3.20 9.55
C PHE A 104 -3.97 -1.88 10.15
N VAL A 105 -3.35 -1.42 11.24
CA VAL A 105 -3.70 -0.15 11.88
C VAL A 105 -3.46 1.00 10.92
N MET A 106 -2.35 1.00 10.18
CA MET A 106 -2.04 2.05 9.22
C MET A 106 -3.09 2.10 8.10
N ASP A 107 -3.39 0.98 7.44
CA ASP A 107 -4.43 0.89 6.41
C ASP A 107 -5.81 1.29 6.96
N LYS A 108 -6.13 0.87 8.19
CA LYS A 108 -7.39 1.25 8.85
C LYS A 108 -7.48 2.74 9.12
N LEU A 109 -6.41 3.35 9.65
CA LEU A 109 -6.34 4.78 9.95
C LEU A 109 -6.48 5.61 8.66
N MET A 110 -5.79 5.21 7.59
CA MET A 110 -5.95 5.83 6.27
C MET A 110 -7.42 5.83 5.82
N ARG A 111 -8.10 4.69 5.93
CA ARG A 111 -9.52 4.60 5.53
C ARG A 111 -10.43 5.46 6.40
N VAL A 112 -10.15 5.58 7.70
CA VAL A 112 -10.95 6.39 8.63
C VAL A 112 -10.75 7.89 8.41
N PHE A 113 -9.50 8.35 8.29
CA PHE A 113 -9.21 9.77 8.03
C PHE A 113 -9.82 10.23 6.71
N ASN A 114 -9.93 9.34 5.73
CA ASN A 114 -10.45 9.66 4.41
C ASN A 114 -11.97 9.46 4.30
N GLY A 115 -12.55 8.53 5.06
CA GLY A 115 -14.00 8.30 5.14
C GLY A 115 -14.79 9.35 5.95
N GLY A 116 -14.10 10.24 6.67
CA GLY A 116 -14.72 11.23 7.57
C GLY A 116 -15.21 12.53 6.91
N SER A 117 -15.02 12.73 5.60
CA SER A 117 -15.35 14.01 4.92
C SER A 117 -16.52 13.95 3.93
N GLY A 118 -17.41 12.96 4.04
CA GLY A 118 -18.47 12.78 3.02
C GLY A 118 -19.75 12.07 3.46
N GLY A 119 -20.26 12.26 4.68
CA GLY A 119 -21.46 11.54 5.10
C GLY A 119 -22.21 12.08 6.31
N HIS A 120 -22.81 13.27 6.20
CA HIS A 120 -23.93 13.67 7.06
C HIS A 120 -25.13 14.12 6.23
N SER A 121 -25.99 13.17 5.88
CA SER A 121 -27.43 13.43 5.80
C SER A 121 -28.15 12.24 6.40
N HIS A 122 -28.67 12.42 7.60
CA HIS A 122 -29.53 11.48 8.29
C HIS A 122 -30.80 11.25 7.45
N GLY A 123 -30.93 10.04 6.90
CA GLY A 123 -32.18 9.57 6.33
C GLY A 123 -33.13 9.09 7.44
N HIS A 124 -34.00 9.98 7.92
CA HIS A 124 -35.21 9.59 8.65
C HIS A 124 -36.42 10.33 8.07
N SER A 125 -37.15 9.67 7.18
CA SER A 125 -38.54 10.00 6.92
C SER A 125 -39.35 8.70 6.88
N HIS A 126 -40.06 8.44 7.98
CA HIS A 126 -41.17 7.51 7.99
C HIS A 126 -42.34 8.15 7.23
N GLY A 127 -42.72 7.56 6.10
CA GLY A 127 -43.95 7.87 5.38
C GLY A 127 -44.70 6.56 5.14
N HIS A 128 -45.75 6.33 5.92
CA HIS A 128 -46.63 5.19 5.79
C HIS A 128 -47.40 5.22 4.47
N GLU A 129 -47.37 4.11 3.73
CA GLU A 129 -48.36 3.80 2.70
C GLU A 129 -49.73 3.61 3.37
N HIS A 130 -50.71 4.42 2.98
CA HIS A 130 -52.12 4.05 3.11
C HIS A 130 -52.79 4.11 1.74
N LYS A 131 -53.14 2.91 1.29
CA LYS A 131 -53.91 2.58 0.10
C LYS A 131 -55.38 2.62 0.50
N HIS A 132 -56.19 3.49 -0.10
CA HIS A 132 -57.65 3.34 -0.10
C HIS A 132 -58.24 3.75 -1.46
N GLU A 133 -58.68 2.73 -2.20
CA GLU A 133 -59.73 2.83 -3.20
C GLU A 133 -61.06 3.15 -2.51
N HIS A 134 -61.88 4.03 -3.09
CA HIS A 134 -63.34 3.89 -3.08
C HIS A 134 -63.96 4.55 -4.31
N VAL A 135 -65.12 4.00 -4.67
CA VAL A 135 -65.78 3.92 -5.98
C VAL A 135 -67.00 4.87 -6.04
N HIS A 136 -67.47 5.08 -7.27
CA HIS A 136 -68.77 5.63 -7.74
C HIS A 136 -68.87 7.15 -7.88
N GLU A 137 -69.67 7.73 -8.78
CA GLU A 137 -70.21 7.46 -10.12
C GLU A 137 -71.29 8.54 -10.33
N SER A 138 -71.40 9.06 -11.55
CA SER A 138 -72.54 9.79 -12.15
C SER A 138 -72.92 11.20 -11.66
N ALA A 139 -72.90 12.14 -12.63
CA ALA A 139 -74.05 12.91 -13.17
C ALA A 139 -73.71 14.38 -13.46
N VAL A 140 -73.53 14.78 -14.73
CA VAL A 140 -74.45 15.51 -15.65
C VAL A 140 -74.74 17.00 -15.33
N VAL A 141 -74.64 17.84 -16.38
CA VAL A 141 -75.35 19.11 -16.72
C VAL A 141 -74.64 20.46 -16.41
N GLU A 142 -74.11 21.04 -17.51
CA GLU A 142 -74.39 22.36 -18.12
C GLU A 142 -74.32 23.71 -17.36
N GLU A 143 -73.62 24.64 -18.05
CA GLU A 143 -73.85 26.08 -18.26
C GLU A 143 -74.21 27.05 -17.12
N SER A 144 -73.40 28.12 -16.99
CA SER A 144 -73.86 29.52 -17.23
C SER A 144 -72.74 30.58 -17.03
N LYS A 145 -72.64 31.49 -18.01
CA LYS A 145 -71.97 32.82 -18.00
C LYS A 145 -72.97 33.89 -17.50
N PRO A 146 -72.72 35.24 -17.54
CA PRO A 146 -71.56 36.09 -17.17
C PRO A 146 -71.98 37.40 -16.41
N ARG A 147 -71.03 38.28 -16.02
CA ARG A 147 -71.17 39.78 -15.90
C ARG A 147 -69.81 40.40 -15.48
N LEU A 148 -69.12 41.24 -16.27
CA LEU A 148 -69.18 42.73 -16.41
C LEU A 148 -69.11 43.45 -15.04
N THR A 149 -68.21 44.39 -14.76
CA THR A 149 -67.95 45.70 -15.42
C THR A 149 -66.63 46.37 -14.94
N GLU A 150 -66.08 47.30 -15.77
CA GLU A 150 -65.44 48.62 -15.44
C GLU A 150 -64.23 48.70 -14.48
N ASP A 151 -63.28 49.64 -14.52
CA ASP A 151 -62.63 50.58 -15.47
C ASP A 151 -61.44 51.21 -14.68
N GLU A 152 -60.65 52.08 -15.29
CA GLU A 152 -59.62 53.01 -14.71
C GLU A 152 -58.12 52.61 -14.68
N ASP A 153 -57.42 53.03 -15.75
CA ASP A 153 -56.46 54.15 -15.81
C ASP A 153 -55.12 54.23 -15.00
N ILE A 154 -54.05 54.46 -15.80
CA ILE A 154 -52.89 55.38 -15.61
C ILE A 154 -51.54 54.87 -15.04
N ALA A 155 -50.56 54.91 -15.97
CA ALA A 155 -49.15 55.36 -15.88
C ALA A 155 -47.99 54.46 -15.36
N LYS A 156 -47.09 54.20 -16.33
CA LYS A 156 -45.63 54.45 -16.34
C LYS A 156 -44.66 53.47 -15.64
N GLU A 157 -43.70 53.05 -16.49
CA GLU A 157 -42.25 52.89 -16.25
C GLU A 157 -41.83 51.94 -15.11
N GLY A 158 -41.06 50.88 -15.30
CA GLY A 158 -40.13 50.51 -16.34
C GLY A 158 -39.02 49.70 -15.69
N LEU A 159 -39.14 48.37 -15.67
CA LEU A 159 -38.04 47.47 -15.29
C LEU A 159 -38.13 46.21 -16.16
N ARG A 160 -37.30 46.15 -17.20
CA ARG A 160 -37.08 44.93 -18.00
C ARG A 160 -36.38 43.89 -17.11
N GLN A 161 -37.15 43.06 -16.41
CA GLN A 161 -36.64 41.77 -15.94
C GLN A 161 -36.49 40.85 -17.16
N ARG A 162 -35.24 40.47 -17.46
CA ARG A 162 -34.90 39.46 -18.46
C ARG A 162 -35.52 38.13 -17.98
N HIS A 163 -36.61 37.72 -18.62
CA HIS A 163 -37.26 36.43 -18.42
C HIS A 163 -36.31 35.34 -18.91
N VAL A 164 -35.63 34.66 -17.98
CA VAL A 164 -34.88 33.43 -18.27
C VAL A 164 -35.91 32.34 -18.50
N THR A 165 -35.95 31.80 -19.70
CA THR A 165 -36.86 30.70 -20.08
C THR A 165 -36.54 29.45 -19.26
N LYS A 166 -37.57 28.64 -18.99
CA LYS A 166 -37.49 27.44 -18.14
C LYS A 166 -36.45 26.43 -18.65
N GLU A 167 -36.25 26.37 -19.97
CA GLU A 167 -35.22 25.58 -20.65
C GLU A 167 -33.78 26.03 -20.29
N GLU A 168 -33.50 27.34 -20.20
CA GLU A 168 -32.17 27.83 -19.78
C GLU A 168 -31.84 27.58 -18.30
N LYS A 169 -32.85 27.32 -17.46
CA LYS A 169 -32.64 26.92 -16.06
C LYS A 169 -32.38 25.43 -15.92
N GLU A 170 -33.09 24.60 -16.68
CA GLU A 170 -32.88 23.15 -16.71
C GLU A 170 -31.50 22.81 -17.30
N ASP A 171 -31.07 23.46 -18.40
CA ASP A 171 -29.73 23.27 -18.95
C ASP A 171 -28.62 23.70 -17.97
N LYS A 172 -28.81 24.81 -17.24
CA LYS A 172 -27.84 25.28 -16.23
C LYS A 172 -27.79 24.39 -14.98
N GLU A 173 -28.91 23.79 -14.58
CA GLU A 173 -28.95 22.85 -13.46
C GLU A 173 -28.35 21.48 -13.83
N VAL A 174 -28.47 21.05 -15.09
CA VAL A 174 -27.80 19.85 -15.61
C VAL A 174 -26.30 20.08 -15.76
N ASP A 175 -25.86 21.19 -16.35
CA ASP A 175 -24.44 21.55 -16.45
C ASP A 175 -23.78 21.69 -15.06
N GLN A 176 -24.48 22.28 -14.08
CA GLN A 176 -23.97 22.39 -12.70
C GLN A 176 -23.87 21.04 -11.99
N LYS A 177 -24.83 20.12 -12.20
CA LYS A 177 -24.76 18.77 -11.64
C LYS A 177 -23.64 17.94 -12.28
N GLU A 178 -23.46 18.04 -13.60
CA GLU A 178 -22.33 17.40 -14.28
C GLU A 178 -20.98 17.97 -13.83
N ASP A 179 -20.87 19.29 -13.64
CA ASP A 179 -19.65 19.94 -13.15
C ASP A 179 -19.36 19.60 -11.68
N GLU A 180 -20.39 19.44 -10.84
CA GLU A 180 -20.25 18.97 -9.46
C GLU A 180 -19.86 17.50 -9.39
N GLU A 181 -20.43 16.64 -10.25
CA GLU A 181 -20.04 15.23 -10.35
C GLU A 181 -18.62 15.06 -10.87
N LYS A 182 -18.23 15.77 -11.94
CA LYS A 182 -16.84 15.80 -12.45
C LYS A 182 -15.86 16.34 -11.40
N LYS A 183 -16.26 17.32 -10.59
CA LYS A 183 -15.43 17.81 -9.45
C LYS A 183 -15.30 16.79 -8.34
N LYS A 184 -16.39 16.10 -7.96
CA LYS A 184 -16.37 15.03 -6.95
C LYS A 184 -15.55 13.82 -7.42
N GLU A 185 -15.65 13.45 -8.69
CA GLU A 185 -14.87 12.39 -9.32
C GLU A 185 -13.38 12.77 -9.38
N SER A 186 -13.05 14.00 -9.81
CA SER A 186 -11.67 14.52 -9.78
C SER A 186 -11.07 14.60 -8.37
N GLN A 187 -11.90 14.91 -7.36
CA GLN A 187 -11.48 14.91 -5.96
C GLN A 187 -11.25 13.48 -5.42
N GLY A 188 -12.13 12.53 -5.76
CA GLY A 188 -11.98 11.11 -5.40
C GLY A 188 -10.73 10.47 -6.00
N ILE A 189 -10.45 10.75 -7.27
CA ILE A 189 -9.25 10.28 -7.98
C ILE A 189 -7.98 10.84 -7.32
N LYS A 190 -7.95 12.14 -7.00
CA LYS A 190 -6.79 12.74 -6.31
C LYS A 190 -6.59 12.18 -4.90
N LEU A 191 -7.66 11.85 -4.20
CA LEU A 191 -7.59 11.25 -2.87
C LEU A 191 -6.97 9.84 -2.92
N SER A 192 -7.35 9.03 -3.93
CA SER A 192 -6.76 7.71 -4.18
C SER A 192 -5.25 7.80 -4.46
N ALA A 193 -4.80 8.79 -5.23
CA ALA A 193 -3.37 9.02 -5.48
C ALA A 193 -2.57 9.33 -4.20
N TYR A 194 -3.09 10.17 -3.31
CA TYR A 194 -2.40 10.49 -2.05
C TYR A 194 -2.38 9.30 -1.08
N LEU A 195 -3.45 8.52 -1.05
CA LEU A 195 -3.49 7.28 -0.27
C LEU A 195 -2.46 6.27 -0.75
N ASN A 196 -2.31 6.14 -2.08
CA ASN A 196 -1.29 5.29 -2.68
C ASN A 196 0.12 5.71 -2.23
N LEU A 197 0.46 7.00 -2.36
CA LEU A 197 1.76 7.52 -1.94
C LEU A 197 2.06 7.29 -0.46
N PHE A 198 1.06 7.36 0.40
CA PHE A 198 1.26 7.16 1.84
C PHE A 198 1.40 5.67 2.20
N ALA A 199 0.66 4.78 1.53
CA ALA A 199 0.86 3.34 1.64
C ALA A 199 2.25 2.94 1.17
N ASP A 200 2.66 3.43 0.01
CA ASP A 200 3.98 3.22 -0.55
C ASP A 200 5.09 3.77 0.35
N PHE A 201 4.96 5.00 0.87
CA PHE A 201 5.90 5.55 1.87
C PHE A 201 6.09 4.63 3.09
N THR A 202 5.01 4.03 3.58
CA THR A 202 5.05 3.14 4.76
C THR A 202 5.67 1.78 4.42
N HIS A 203 5.43 1.28 3.21
CA HIS A 203 6.07 0.08 2.69
C HIS A 203 7.58 0.28 2.54
N ASN A 204 7.98 1.32 1.82
CA ASN A 204 9.36 1.74 1.64
C ASN A 204 10.10 1.89 2.99
N MET A 205 9.43 2.47 3.99
CA MET A 205 9.98 2.56 5.36
C MET A 205 10.25 1.19 5.98
N THR A 206 9.41 0.20 5.71
CA THR A 206 9.62 -1.17 6.21
C THR A 206 10.74 -1.88 5.46
N ASP A 207 10.93 -1.60 4.17
CA ASP A 207 12.09 -2.11 3.41
C ASP A 207 13.41 -1.59 3.97
N GLY A 208 13.47 -0.29 4.25
CA GLY A 208 14.63 0.31 4.89
C GLY A 208 14.91 -0.28 6.27
N LEU A 209 13.86 -0.53 7.06
CA LEU A 209 13.98 -1.18 8.35
C LEU A 209 14.55 -2.61 8.21
N ALA A 210 14.12 -3.35 7.17
CA ALA A 210 14.63 -4.67 6.84
C ALA A 210 16.10 -4.64 6.38
N MET A 211 16.52 -3.63 5.59
CA MET A 211 17.93 -3.45 5.21
C MET A 211 18.82 -3.34 6.43
N ALA A 212 18.46 -2.46 7.37
CA ALA A 212 19.21 -2.27 8.60
C ALA A 212 19.31 -3.57 9.40
N ALA A 213 18.19 -4.20 9.74
CA ALA A 213 18.20 -5.41 10.56
C ALA A 213 18.97 -6.56 9.89
N SER A 214 18.83 -6.72 8.57
CA SER A 214 19.50 -7.80 7.82
C SER A 214 21.02 -7.62 7.76
N PHE A 215 21.53 -6.42 7.46
CA PHE A 215 22.98 -6.17 7.44
C PHE A 215 23.61 -6.18 8.83
N TYR A 216 22.84 -5.80 9.86
CA TYR A 216 23.26 -5.92 11.25
C TYR A 216 23.26 -7.36 11.75
N ALA A 217 22.43 -8.23 11.18
CA ALA A 217 22.49 -9.67 11.39
C ALA A 217 23.73 -10.26 10.72
N SER A 218 23.87 -10.13 9.39
CA SER A 218 25.12 -10.44 8.69
C SER A 218 25.20 -9.85 7.28
N PRO A 219 26.42 -9.72 6.69
CA PRO A 219 26.57 -9.23 5.33
C PRO A 219 25.87 -10.10 4.27
N ALA A 220 25.77 -11.42 4.50
CA ALA A 220 25.12 -12.34 3.58
C ALA A 220 23.61 -12.11 3.57
N VAL A 221 22.97 -12.15 4.75
CA VAL A 221 21.54 -11.89 4.95
C VAL A 221 21.16 -10.49 4.46
N GLY A 222 21.98 -9.47 4.77
CA GLY A 222 21.76 -8.12 4.25
C GLY A 222 21.76 -8.04 2.72
N ALA A 223 22.72 -8.68 2.07
CA ALA A 223 22.85 -8.66 0.62
C ALA A 223 21.73 -9.45 -0.08
N THR A 224 21.31 -10.59 0.47
CA THR A 224 20.17 -11.37 -0.06
C THR A 224 18.86 -10.62 0.11
N THR A 225 18.59 -10.01 1.28
CA THR A 225 17.41 -9.15 1.49
C THR A 225 17.42 -7.98 0.51
N ALA A 226 18.56 -7.31 0.31
CA ALA A 226 18.66 -6.19 -0.63
C ALA A 226 18.31 -6.58 -2.07
N VAL A 227 18.76 -7.75 -2.52
CA VAL A 227 18.40 -8.29 -3.85
C VAL A 227 16.93 -8.66 -3.91
N ALA A 228 16.39 -9.30 -2.87
CA ALA A 228 14.98 -9.67 -2.78
C ALA A 228 14.08 -8.44 -2.90
N VAL A 229 14.37 -7.42 -2.10
CA VAL A 229 13.65 -6.14 -2.08
C VAL A 229 13.76 -5.43 -3.42
N PHE A 230 14.96 -5.33 -3.98
CA PHE A 230 15.16 -4.74 -5.31
C PHE A 230 14.25 -5.35 -6.39
N PHE A 231 14.06 -6.68 -6.37
CA PHE A 231 13.23 -7.35 -7.37
C PHE A 231 11.73 -7.18 -7.17
N HIS A 232 11.23 -7.00 -5.93
CA HIS A 232 9.81 -6.69 -5.72
C HIS A 232 9.50 -5.20 -5.82
N GLU A 233 10.47 -4.33 -5.57
CA GLU A 233 10.32 -2.87 -5.70
C GLU A 233 10.10 -2.43 -7.15
N ILE A 234 10.79 -3.04 -8.13
CA ILE A 234 10.60 -2.68 -9.55
C ILE A 234 9.12 -2.83 -9.98
N PRO A 235 8.45 -3.98 -9.74
CA PRO A 235 7.02 -4.10 -9.94
C PRO A 235 6.14 -3.10 -9.19
N HIS A 236 6.42 -2.90 -7.90
CA HIS A 236 5.61 -2.03 -7.03
C HIS A 236 5.65 -0.59 -7.53
N GLU A 237 6.84 -0.06 -7.78
CA GLU A 237 7.08 1.26 -8.35
C GLU A 237 6.38 1.47 -9.68
N VAL A 238 6.35 0.45 -10.55
CA VAL A 238 5.64 0.50 -11.83
C VAL A 238 4.12 0.52 -11.63
N GLY A 239 3.62 -0.24 -10.66
CA GLY A 239 2.22 -0.26 -10.23
C GLY A 239 1.75 1.12 -9.75
N ASP A 240 2.47 1.67 -8.80
CA ASP A 240 2.14 2.95 -8.20
C ASP A 240 2.31 4.11 -9.19
N TYR A 241 3.34 4.07 -10.03
CA TYR A 241 3.49 5.01 -11.14
C TYR A 241 2.26 4.99 -12.06
N ALA A 242 1.72 3.80 -12.38
CA ALA A 242 0.54 3.67 -13.21
C ALA A 242 -0.69 4.29 -12.53
N ILE A 243 -0.88 4.08 -11.22
CA ILE A 243 -1.98 4.66 -10.44
C ILE A 243 -1.90 6.20 -10.42
N LEU A 244 -0.70 6.76 -10.22
CA LEU A 244 -0.48 8.21 -10.21
C LEU A 244 -0.77 8.84 -11.58
N VAL A 245 -0.30 8.23 -12.66
CA VAL A 245 -0.56 8.70 -14.03
C VAL A 245 -2.05 8.61 -14.37
N GLN A 246 -2.71 7.51 -14.02
CA GLN A 246 -4.17 7.36 -14.19
C GLN A 246 -4.95 8.38 -13.35
N SER A 247 -4.40 8.78 -12.20
CA SER A 247 -4.94 9.84 -11.35
C SER A 247 -4.69 11.26 -11.87
N GLY A 248 -4.09 11.41 -13.06
CA GLY A 248 -3.89 12.69 -13.73
C GLY A 248 -2.53 13.35 -13.47
N PHE A 249 -1.57 12.66 -12.84
CA PHE A 249 -0.21 13.17 -12.72
C PHE A 249 0.50 13.07 -14.07
N SER A 250 1.30 14.09 -14.41
CA SER A 250 2.24 13.95 -15.54
C SER A 250 3.33 12.96 -15.17
N LYS A 251 3.95 12.32 -16.17
CA LYS A 251 5.04 11.35 -15.95
C LYS A 251 6.11 11.87 -14.99
N GLN A 252 6.57 13.12 -15.17
CA GLN A 252 7.57 13.73 -14.29
C GLN A 252 7.06 13.93 -12.86
N LYS A 253 5.79 14.32 -12.68
CA LYS A 253 5.19 14.48 -11.35
C LYS A 253 5.00 13.14 -10.65
N ALA A 254 4.57 12.10 -11.38
CA ALA A 254 4.43 10.76 -10.84
C ALA A 254 5.77 10.21 -10.37
N MET A 255 6.82 10.31 -11.21
CA MET A 255 8.18 9.90 -10.83
C MET A 255 8.74 10.72 -9.65
N LEU A 256 8.50 12.03 -9.60
CA LEU A 256 8.96 12.84 -8.48
C LEU A 256 8.21 12.49 -7.18
N ALA A 257 6.91 12.24 -7.27
CA ALA A 257 6.11 11.81 -6.13
C ALA A 257 6.60 10.44 -5.61
N GLN A 258 6.93 9.52 -6.51
CA GLN A 258 7.57 8.26 -6.13
C GLN A 258 8.93 8.46 -5.45
N PHE A 259 9.78 9.33 -5.99
CA PHE A 259 11.03 9.68 -5.32
C PHE A 259 10.83 10.29 -3.90
N THR A 260 9.65 10.83 -3.57
CA THR A 260 9.38 11.28 -2.20
C THR A 260 9.08 10.13 -1.23
N THR A 261 8.58 8.98 -1.70
CA THR A 261 8.32 7.81 -0.84
C THR A 261 9.62 7.09 -0.45
N ALA A 262 10.68 7.21 -1.27
CA ALA A 262 12.05 6.80 -0.94
C ALA A 262 12.60 7.45 0.35
N VAL A 263 12.11 8.63 0.76
CA VAL A 263 12.45 9.21 2.07
C VAL A 263 12.02 8.29 3.20
N GLY A 264 10.89 7.60 3.04
CA GLY A 264 10.41 6.55 3.95
C GLY A 264 11.46 5.46 4.14
N ALA A 265 12.04 4.95 3.05
CA ALA A 265 13.08 3.92 3.12
C ALA A 265 14.33 4.37 3.89
N PHE A 266 14.80 5.59 3.67
CA PHE A 266 15.91 6.12 4.48
C PHE A 266 15.53 6.30 5.95
N LEU A 267 14.32 6.78 6.26
CA LEU A 267 13.84 6.89 7.64
C LEU A 267 13.77 5.53 8.33
N GLY A 268 13.25 4.51 7.62
CA GLY A 268 13.22 3.14 8.09
C GLY A 268 14.60 2.58 8.38
N THR A 269 15.55 2.83 7.48
CA THR A 269 16.96 2.40 7.62
C THR A 269 17.59 3.04 8.85
N LEU A 270 17.43 4.36 9.02
CA LEU A 270 17.96 5.08 10.17
C LEU A 270 17.32 4.62 11.47
N MET A 271 16.01 4.32 11.46
CA MET A 271 15.30 3.76 12.61
C MET A 271 15.83 2.36 12.96
N GLY A 272 16.05 1.50 11.97
CA GLY A 272 16.61 0.17 12.17
C GLY A 272 18.04 0.22 12.71
N ILE A 273 18.90 1.07 12.13
CA ILE A 273 20.26 1.33 12.64
C ILE A 273 20.19 1.78 14.09
N PHE A 274 19.30 2.72 14.42
CA PHE A 274 19.15 3.19 15.79
C PHE A 274 18.73 2.07 16.75
N ILE A 275 17.75 1.25 16.37
CA ILE A 275 17.29 0.11 17.19
C ILE A 275 18.43 -0.89 17.41
N GLU A 276 19.17 -1.23 16.37
CA GLU A 276 20.28 -2.18 16.43
C GLU A 276 21.45 -1.66 17.27
N GLU A 277 21.86 -0.41 17.06
CA GLU A 277 22.94 0.21 17.82
C GLU A 277 22.55 0.41 19.30
N ALA A 278 21.31 0.81 19.58
CA ALA A 278 20.81 0.92 20.96
C ALA A 278 20.75 -0.45 21.65
N SER A 279 20.35 -1.49 20.92
CA SER A 279 20.32 -2.88 21.39
C SER A 279 21.73 -3.42 21.72
N ARG A 280 22.77 -2.99 20.98
CA ARG A 280 24.17 -3.40 21.19
C ARG A 280 24.91 -2.54 22.22
N SER A 281 24.65 -1.23 22.25
CA SER A 281 25.33 -0.25 23.10
C SER A 281 24.92 -0.33 24.58
N GLY A 282 23.79 -0.98 24.91
CA GLY A 282 23.38 -1.26 26.28
C GLY A 282 24.30 -2.21 27.06
N HIS A 283 25.44 -2.64 26.51
CA HIS A 283 26.39 -3.59 27.09
C HIS A 283 27.85 -3.11 27.04
N GLY A 284 28.10 -1.93 27.60
CA GLY A 284 29.46 -1.45 27.89
C GLY A 284 29.96 -1.90 29.26
N SER A 285 30.81 -2.94 29.28
CA SER A 285 31.83 -3.27 30.30
C SER A 285 31.39 -3.68 31.71
N VAL A 286 31.42 -4.99 32.04
CA VAL A 286 32.21 -5.55 33.16
C VAL A 286 32.50 -7.04 32.90
N HIS A 287 33.79 -7.41 32.92
CA HIS A 287 34.24 -8.78 33.15
C HIS A 287 33.82 -9.25 34.56
N SER A 288 32.74 -10.02 34.68
CA SER A 288 32.52 -10.89 35.84
C SER A 288 31.43 -11.92 35.54
N HIS A 289 31.70 -13.16 35.92
CA HIS A 289 30.86 -14.34 35.75
C HIS A 289 29.39 -14.13 36.16
N HIS A 290 28.47 -14.61 35.31
CA HIS A 290 27.04 -14.85 35.56
C HIS A 290 26.11 -13.65 35.82
N GLU A 291 26.12 -12.63 34.97
CA GLU A 291 24.89 -11.88 34.68
C GLU A 291 24.80 -11.63 33.17
N GLU A 292 24.12 -12.55 32.48
CA GLU A 292 23.65 -12.34 31.11
C GLU A 292 22.70 -11.14 31.12
N GLY A 293 22.95 -10.14 30.27
CA GLY A 293 22.06 -9.00 30.10
C GLY A 293 20.63 -9.47 29.90
N ALA A 294 19.72 -8.99 30.75
CA ALA A 294 18.31 -9.37 30.71
C ALA A 294 17.72 -9.01 29.35
N GLY A 295 17.60 -9.99 28.45
CA GLY A 295 16.78 -9.84 27.26
C GLY A 295 15.31 -9.76 27.65
N LEU A 296 14.46 -9.62 26.64
CA LEU A 296 13.06 -9.33 26.82
C LEU A 296 12.37 -10.48 27.55
N LEU A 297 11.61 -10.15 28.58
CA LEU A 297 10.76 -11.09 29.31
C LEU A 297 11.49 -12.35 29.81
N GLY A 298 12.77 -12.20 30.18
CA GLY A 298 13.60 -13.31 30.69
C GLY A 298 14.15 -14.24 29.63
N THR A 299 14.13 -13.84 28.35
CA THR A 299 14.80 -14.52 27.23
C THR A 299 16.10 -13.81 26.85
N ASP A 300 16.85 -14.34 25.88
CA ASP A 300 18.01 -13.71 25.25
C ASP A 300 17.63 -12.67 24.16
N VAL A 301 16.34 -12.60 23.80
CA VAL A 301 15.82 -11.75 22.69
C VAL A 301 15.95 -10.28 23.02
N ARG A 302 16.43 -9.50 22.05
CA ARG A 302 16.58 -8.05 22.13
C ARG A 302 15.62 -7.33 21.19
N TRP A 303 15.54 -6.01 21.32
CA TRP A 303 14.70 -5.19 20.43
C TRP A 303 15.13 -5.27 18.95
N GLY A 304 16.43 -5.41 18.68
CA GLY A 304 16.95 -5.63 17.31
C GLY A 304 16.47 -6.95 16.71
N ASP A 305 16.46 -8.03 17.49
CA ASP A 305 16.03 -9.36 17.05
C ASP A 305 14.55 -9.42 16.67
N LEU A 306 13.74 -8.44 17.11
CA LEU A 306 12.32 -8.32 16.76
C LEU A 306 12.08 -7.52 15.47
N VAL A 307 13.09 -6.88 14.89
CA VAL A 307 12.94 -6.06 13.70
C VAL A 307 12.66 -6.91 12.46
N ILE A 308 13.43 -7.99 12.22
CA ILE A 308 13.17 -8.93 11.10
C ILE A 308 11.79 -9.60 11.22
N PRO A 309 11.38 -10.14 12.39
CA PRO A 309 10.02 -10.62 12.60
C PRO A 309 8.96 -9.57 12.26
N PHE A 310 9.14 -8.33 12.73
CA PHE A 310 8.23 -7.22 12.46
C PHE A 310 8.13 -6.91 10.96
N THR A 311 9.25 -6.81 10.24
CA THR A 311 9.24 -6.53 8.80
C THR A 311 8.59 -7.68 8.03
N ALA A 312 8.88 -8.93 8.37
CA ALA A 312 8.25 -10.10 7.78
C ALA A 312 6.71 -10.08 7.95
N GLY A 313 6.22 -9.73 9.13
CA GLY A 313 4.79 -9.54 9.38
C GLY A 313 4.16 -8.43 8.55
N GLY A 314 4.88 -7.33 8.37
CA GLY A 314 4.46 -6.23 7.50
C GLY A 314 4.37 -6.64 6.02
N PHE A 315 5.40 -7.30 5.50
CA PHE A 315 5.44 -7.84 4.14
C PHE A 315 4.32 -8.86 3.88
N MET A 316 4.02 -9.71 4.87
CA MET A 316 2.85 -10.59 4.80
C MET A 316 1.55 -9.81 4.63
N TYR A 317 1.35 -8.73 5.40
CA TYR A 317 0.15 -7.92 5.28
C TYR A 317 0.05 -7.25 3.90
N ILE A 318 1.13 -6.60 3.45
CA ILE A 318 1.19 -5.93 2.14
C ILE A 318 0.84 -6.90 1.02
N ALA A 319 1.49 -8.06 0.98
CA ALA A 319 1.23 -9.07 -0.04
C ALA A 319 -0.21 -9.61 0.00
N THR A 320 -0.67 -10.04 1.18
CA THR A 320 -1.91 -10.82 1.30
C THR A 320 -3.18 -10.00 1.41
N VAL A 321 -3.09 -8.81 2.01
CA VAL A 321 -4.24 -7.92 2.23
C VAL A 321 -4.19 -6.71 1.31
N GLY A 322 -3.00 -6.19 1.02
CA GLY A 322 -2.82 -5.05 0.11
C GLY A 322 -3.00 -5.44 -1.35
N VAL A 323 -2.26 -6.44 -1.82
CA VAL A 323 -2.05 -6.65 -3.26
C VAL A 323 -2.86 -7.82 -3.84
N ILE A 324 -2.87 -8.98 -3.18
CA ILE A 324 -3.59 -10.17 -3.69
C ILE A 324 -5.08 -9.90 -3.96
N PRO A 325 -5.83 -9.20 -3.08
CA PRO A 325 -7.25 -8.94 -3.34
C PRO A 325 -7.48 -8.13 -4.61
N GLU A 326 -6.61 -7.15 -4.90
CA GLU A 326 -6.68 -6.34 -6.13
C GLU A 326 -6.42 -7.20 -7.38
N LEU A 327 -5.45 -8.13 -7.31
CA LEU A 327 -5.17 -9.07 -8.40
C LEU A 327 -6.34 -10.04 -8.67
N LEU A 328 -7.16 -10.35 -7.67
CA LEU A 328 -8.28 -11.27 -7.80
C LEU A 328 -9.54 -10.64 -8.43
N GLU A 329 -9.58 -9.31 -8.62
CA GLU A 329 -10.73 -8.64 -9.24
C GLU A 329 -10.77 -8.87 -10.76
N VAL A 330 -11.78 -9.62 -11.23
CA VAL A 330 -11.91 -10.03 -12.64
C VAL A 330 -12.71 -9.02 -13.48
N THR A 331 -12.14 -8.52 -14.58
CA THR A 331 -12.79 -7.59 -15.51
C THR A 331 -13.35 -8.28 -16.78
N GLY A 332 -14.50 -8.95 -16.61
CA GLY A 332 -15.55 -9.12 -17.62
C GLY A 332 -15.37 -10.09 -18.80
N LYS A 333 -14.15 -10.42 -19.29
CA LYS A 333 -13.95 -11.31 -20.45
C LYS A 333 -13.33 -12.66 -20.07
N ILE A 334 -14.16 -13.60 -19.62
CA ILE A 334 -13.79 -14.94 -19.10
C ILE A 334 -12.63 -15.64 -19.84
N HIS A 335 -12.62 -15.70 -21.18
CA HIS A 335 -11.53 -16.37 -21.92
C HIS A 335 -10.20 -15.60 -21.89
N LYS A 336 -10.26 -14.27 -21.96
CA LYS A 336 -9.09 -13.41 -21.85
C LYS A 336 -8.57 -13.44 -20.41
N ASP A 337 -9.49 -13.43 -19.46
CA ASP A 337 -9.21 -13.43 -18.02
C ASP A 337 -8.57 -14.75 -17.57
N LYS A 338 -8.96 -15.90 -18.14
CA LYS A 338 -8.29 -17.18 -17.89
C LYS A 338 -6.82 -17.18 -18.30
N ARG A 339 -6.50 -16.68 -19.50
CA ARG A 339 -5.10 -16.61 -19.96
C ARG A 339 -4.29 -15.64 -19.11
N GLN A 340 -4.90 -14.52 -18.74
CA GLN A 340 -4.32 -13.53 -17.85
C GLN A 340 -4.01 -14.15 -16.48
N ALA A 341 -4.99 -14.78 -15.83
CA ALA A 341 -4.81 -15.44 -14.54
C ALA A 341 -3.70 -16.51 -14.56
N TRP A 342 -3.61 -17.33 -15.61
CA TRP A 342 -2.51 -18.28 -15.75
C TRP A 342 -1.14 -17.61 -15.90
N SER A 343 -1.09 -16.46 -16.58
CA SER A 343 0.14 -15.69 -16.72
C SER A 343 0.55 -15.03 -15.40
N GLU A 344 -0.41 -14.55 -14.62
CA GLU A 344 -0.22 -14.02 -13.27
C GLU A 344 0.27 -15.10 -12.30
N PHE A 345 -0.36 -16.28 -12.28
CA PHE A 345 0.11 -17.42 -11.48
C PHE A 345 1.52 -17.85 -11.88
N ALA A 346 1.81 -17.94 -13.18
CA ALA A 346 3.15 -18.27 -13.64
C ALA A 346 4.17 -17.22 -13.20
N ALA A 347 3.85 -15.93 -13.30
CA ALA A 347 4.71 -14.85 -12.85
C ALA A 347 4.95 -14.88 -11.33
N MET A 348 3.91 -15.15 -10.54
CA MET A 348 4.02 -15.36 -9.10
C MET A 348 4.94 -16.53 -8.74
N LEU A 349 4.81 -17.66 -9.44
CA LEU A 349 5.72 -18.81 -9.26
C LEU A 349 7.16 -18.49 -9.68
N VAL A 350 7.36 -17.66 -10.70
CA VAL A 350 8.69 -17.20 -11.10
C VAL A 350 9.30 -16.30 -10.02
N GLY A 351 8.53 -15.39 -9.41
CA GLY A 351 8.98 -14.58 -8.28
C GLY A 351 9.38 -15.44 -7.07
N LEU A 352 8.53 -16.41 -6.71
CA LEU A 352 8.83 -17.39 -5.66
C LEU A 352 10.07 -18.23 -5.99
N GLY A 353 10.20 -18.66 -7.24
CA GLY A 353 11.32 -19.46 -7.72
C GLY A 353 12.65 -18.69 -7.67
N LEU A 354 12.63 -17.40 -8.03
CA LEU A 354 13.79 -16.51 -7.88
C LEU A 354 14.23 -16.46 -6.41
N MET A 355 13.29 -16.25 -5.49
CA MET A 355 13.59 -16.22 -4.05
C MET A 355 14.07 -17.56 -3.51
N THR A 356 13.50 -18.66 -4.02
CA THR A 356 13.96 -20.01 -3.67
C THR A 356 15.42 -20.20 -4.07
N VAL A 357 15.83 -19.75 -5.26
CA VAL A 357 17.23 -19.85 -5.72
C VAL A 357 18.16 -18.97 -4.87
N ILE A 358 17.73 -17.77 -4.50
CA ILE A 358 18.51 -16.86 -3.65
C ILE A 358 18.71 -17.48 -2.25
N ALA A 359 17.61 -17.87 -1.59
CA ALA A 359 17.65 -18.45 -0.25
C ALA A 359 18.43 -19.77 -0.20
N TRP A 360 18.28 -20.62 -1.22
CA TRP A 360 18.99 -21.90 -1.29
C TRP A 360 20.51 -21.74 -1.42
N ASN A 361 20.95 -20.71 -2.17
CA ASN A 361 22.37 -20.41 -2.35
C ASN A 361 22.98 -19.61 -1.20
N ASP A 362 22.17 -19.08 -0.29
CA ASP A 362 22.62 -18.44 0.95
C ASP A 362 22.94 -19.48 2.04
N ALA A 363 22.24 -20.63 2.02
CA ALA A 363 22.44 -21.74 2.95
C ALA A 363 23.61 -22.68 2.59
N ALA A 364 24.38 -22.39 1.53
CA ALA A 364 25.45 -23.23 0.97
C ALA A 364 26.75 -22.45 0.76
#